data_AF-A0A9C9MIS4-F1
#
_entry.id   AF-A0A9C9MIS4-F1
#
_cell.length_a   1.000
_cell.length_b   1.000
_cell.length_c   1.000
_cell.angle_alpha   90.00
_cell.angle_beta   90.00
_cell.angle_gamma   90.00
#
_symmetry.space_group_name_H-M   'P 1'
#
loop_
_entity.id
_entity.type
_entity.pdbx_description
1 polymer ?
#
loop_
_entity_poly.entity_id
_entity_poly.type
_entity_poly.pdbx_seq_one_letter_code
_entity_poly.pdbx_strand_id
1 'polypeptide(L)'
;MLFISQFGQAFGWSAEGSFFMYFIALFAAIALAVAVERMYYIVVRSNVNANKFMAEVRKLVAGGNMERAIGLCEKGKQKALPFVVLRGLKRANESETLDFRAIQNAVDEGTLEVIPKLKERTNYLSMLA
;
A
#
# COMPACT_ATOMS: atom_id res chain seq x y z
N MET A 1 -36.16 -15.34 -2.43
CA MET A 1 -36.39 -15.57 -3.88
C MET A 1 -37.33 -14.55 -4.52
N LEU A 2 -38.40 -14.08 -3.85
CA LEU A 2 -39.32 -13.05 -4.38
C LEU A 2 -38.66 -11.68 -4.70
N PHE A 3 -37.64 -11.28 -3.94
CA PHE A 3 -36.97 -9.99 -4.14
C PHE A 3 -36.16 -9.94 -5.45
N ILE A 4 -35.45 -11.02 -5.78
CA ILE A 4 -34.62 -11.10 -6.99
C ILE A 4 -35.50 -11.15 -8.25
N SER A 5 -36.64 -11.85 -8.21
CA SER A 5 -37.58 -11.89 -9.33
C SER A 5 -38.31 -10.55 -9.54
N GLN A 6 -38.72 -9.87 -8.46
CA GLN A 6 -39.33 -8.53 -8.54
C GLN A 6 -38.32 -7.47 -9.02
N PHE A 7 -37.08 -7.54 -8.52
CA PHE A 7 -35.99 -6.69 -8.99
C PHE A 7 -35.73 -6.90 -10.49
N GLY A 8 -35.70 -8.16 -10.97
CA GLY A 8 -35.54 -8.46 -12.40
C GLY A 8 -36.66 -7.92 -13.29
N GLN A 9 -37.90 -7.86 -12.80
CA GLN A 9 -39.02 -7.25 -13.54
C GLN A 9 -38.98 -5.72 -13.55
N ALA A 10 -38.41 -5.09 -12.52
CA ALA A 10 -38.17 -3.64 -12.52
C ALA A 10 -37.19 -3.21 -13.63
N PHE A 11 -36.27 -4.10 -14.06
CA PHE A 11 -35.39 -3.89 -15.22
C PHE A 11 -36.06 -4.06 -16.59
N GLY A 12 -37.38 -4.28 -16.64
CA GLY A 12 -38.12 -4.31 -17.89
C GLY A 12 -38.17 -2.94 -18.55
N TRP A 13 -37.95 -2.89 -19.87
CA TRP A 13 -38.04 -1.64 -20.66
C TRP A 13 -39.40 -0.93 -20.53
N SER A 14 -40.45 -1.70 -20.22
CA SER A 14 -41.85 -1.24 -20.11
C SER A 14 -42.21 -0.56 -18.77
N ALA A 15 -41.27 -0.38 -17.84
CA ALA A 15 -41.53 0.29 -16.56
C ALA A 15 -41.45 1.83 -16.66
N GLU A 16 -42.36 2.53 -16.00
CA GLU A 16 -42.29 3.99 -15.85
C GLU A 16 -41.01 4.38 -15.11
N GLY A 17 -40.16 5.21 -15.73
CA GLY A 17 -38.87 5.62 -15.16
C GLY A 17 -37.67 4.72 -15.52
N SER A 18 -37.82 3.77 -16.46
CA SER A 18 -36.76 2.87 -16.93
C SER A 18 -35.46 3.60 -17.34
N PHE A 19 -35.57 4.78 -17.96
CA PHE A 19 -34.43 5.61 -18.36
C PHE A 19 -33.50 5.96 -17.20
N PHE A 20 -34.04 6.45 -16.08
CA PHE A 20 -33.24 6.83 -14.90
C PHE A 20 -32.65 5.61 -14.19
N MET A 21 -33.38 4.50 -14.17
CA MET A 21 -32.90 3.26 -13.57
C MET A 21 -31.68 2.69 -14.31
N TYR A 22 -31.67 2.67 -15.64
CA TYR A 22 -30.47 2.29 -16.40
C TYR A 22 -29.31 3.27 -16.19
N PHE A 23 -29.59 4.56 -16.04
CA PHE A 23 -28.58 5.57 -15.73
C PHE A 23 -27.91 5.29 -14.37
N ILE A 24 -28.70 5.05 -13.32
CA ILE A 24 -28.19 4.71 -12.00
C ILE A 24 -27.44 3.36 -12.04
N ALA A 25 -27.95 2.36 -12.78
CA ALA A 25 -27.27 1.08 -12.95
C ALA A 25 -25.91 1.21 -13.64
N LEU A 26 -25.78 2.11 -14.63
CA LEU A 26 -24.50 2.42 -15.28
C LEU A 26 -23.51 3.02 -14.28
N PHE A 27 -23.92 4.01 -13.48
CA PHE A 27 -23.05 4.58 -12.45
C PHE A 27 -22.69 3.57 -11.37
N ALA A 28 -23.62 2.68 -10.98
CA ALA A 28 -23.35 1.60 -10.04
C ALA A 28 -22.32 0.61 -10.61
N ALA A 29 -22.40 0.27 -11.89
CA ALA A 29 -21.41 -0.58 -12.55
C ALA A 29 -20.02 0.08 -12.60
N ILE A 30 -19.95 1.38 -12.92
CA ILE A 30 -18.70 2.15 -12.91
C ILE A 30 -18.12 2.23 -11.48
N ALA A 31 -18.96 2.53 -10.48
CA ALA A 31 -18.55 2.59 -9.09
C ALA A 31 -18.01 1.23 -8.61
N LEU A 32 -18.65 0.13 -9.00
CA LEU A 32 -18.21 -1.22 -8.67
C LEU A 32 -16.89 -1.56 -9.37
N ALA A 33 -16.72 -1.19 -10.64
CA ALA A 33 -15.46 -1.37 -11.37
C ALA A 33 -14.30 -0.60 -10.69
N VAL A 34 -14.51 0.66 -10.33
CA VAL A 34 -13.53 1.48 -9.59
C VAL A 34 -13.25 0.89 -8.20
N ALA A 35 -14.29 0.40 -7.50
CA ALA A 35 -14.13 -0.23 -6.19
C ALA A 35 -13.30 -1.53 -6.28
N VAL A 36 -13.51 -2.35 -7.31
CA VAL A 36 -12.73 -3.57 -7.55
C VAL A 36 -11.28 -3.22 -7.91
N GLU A 37 -11.05 -2.26 -8.80
CA GLU A 37 -9.70 -1.80 -9.15
C GLU A 37 -8.97 -1.27 -7.90
N ARG A 38 -9.66 -0.48 -7.08
CA ARG A 38 -9.13 0.03 -5.80
C ARG A 38 -8.85 -1.09 -4.80
N MET A 39 -9.76 -2.05 -4.65
CA MET A 39 -9.59 -3.19 -3.74
C MET A 39 -8.38 -4.03 -4.17
N TYR A 40 -8.25 -4.31 -5.47
CA TYR A 40 -7.10 -5.01 -6.01
C TYR A 40 -5.80 -4.23 -5.80
N TYR A 41 -5.78 -2.92 -6.09
CA TYR A 41 -4.59 -2.09 -5.89
C TYR A 41 -4.20 -2.00 -4.41
N ILE A 42 -5.16 -1.85 -3.50
CA ILE A 42 -4.90 -1.83 -2.06
C ILE A 42 -4.38 -3.19 -1.61
N VAL A 43 -4.98 -4.31 -2.01
CA VAL A 43 -4.52 -5.65 -1.58
C VAL A 43 -3.13 -5.97 -2.15
N VAL A 44 -2.87 -5.63 -3.40
CA VAL A 44 -1.59 -5.95 -4.08
C VAL A 44 -0.48 -4.98 -3.68
N ARG A 45 -0.78 -3.69 -3.49
CA ARG A 45 0.23 -2.64 -3.31
C ARG A 45 0.37 -2.13 -1.88
N SER A 46 -0.69 -2.19 -1.05
CA SER A 46 -0.68 -1.55 0.28
C SER A 46 0.13 -2.29 1.34
N ASN A 47 0.35 -3.60 1.22
CA ASN A 47 1.02 -4.34 2.29
C ASN A 47 2.43 -4.77 1.85
N VAL A 48 3.47 -3.94 2.10
CA VAL A 48 4.58 -4.60 2.81
C VAL A 48 3.91 -4.99 4.10
N ASN A 49 3.77 -6.28 4.39
CA ASN A 49 3.41 -6.70 5.74
C ASN A 49 4.54 -6.18 6.64
N ALA A 50 4.44 -4.93 7.11
CA ALA A 50 5.52 -4.23 7.80
C ALA A 50 5.97 -5.07 9.00
N ASN A 51 5.01 -5.69 9.67
CA ASN A 51 5.24 -6.64 10.76
C ASN A 51 6.05 -7.88 10.32
N LYS A 52 5.68 -8.54 9.21
CA LYS A 52 6.40 -9.73 8.72
C LYS A 52 7.80 -9.37 8.20
N PHE A 53 7.90 -8.30 7.43
CA PHE A 53 9.17 -7.81 6.89
C PHE A 53 10.13 -7.39 8.02
N MET A 54 9.66 -6.61 8.99
CA MET A 54 10.50 -6.21 10.13
C MET A 54 10.87 -7.40 11.00
N ALA A 55 10.00 -8.39 11.16
CA ALA A 55 10.35 -9.63 11.86
C ALA A 55 11.48 -10.41 11.17
N GLU A 56 11.43 -10.54 9.83
CA GLU A 56 12.49 -11.19 9.06
C GLU A 56 13.81 -10.39 9.11
N VAL A 57 13.76 -9.07 8.93
CA VAL A 57 14.94 -8.22 9.02
C VAL A 57 15.57 -8.31 10.41
N ARG A 58 14.77 -8.20 11.49
CA ARG A 58 15.28 -8.36 12.86
C ARG A 58 15.92 -9.72 13.09
N LYS A 59 15.31 -10.80 12.56
CA LYS A 59 15.87 -12.15 12.66
C LYS A 59 17.22 -12.27 11.95
N LEU A 60 17.38 -11.68 10.77
CA LEU A 60 18.63 -11.70 10.01
C LEU A 60 19.73 -10.86 10.67
N VAL A 61 19.37 -9.68 11.20
CA VAL A 61 20.30 -8.80 11.92
C VAL A 61 20.75 -9.45 13.24
N ALA A 62 19.82 -10.02 14.03
CA ALA A 62 20.15 -10.73 15.27
C ALA A 62 20.99 -11.99 15.01
N GLY A 63 20.81 -12.63 13.85
CA GLY A 63 21.62 -13.74 13.39
C GLY A 63 22.95 -13.35 12.75
N GLY A 64 23.38 -12.07 12.83
CA GLY A 64 24.66 -11.58 12.29
C GLY A 64 24.75 -11.55 10.76
N ASN A 65 23.67 -11.83 10.03
CA ASN A 65 23.65 -11.89 8.58
C ASN A 65 23.20 -10.55 7.97
N MET A 66 24.02 -9.51 8.12
CA MET A 66 23.75 -8.15 7.61
C MET A 66 23.52 -8.13 6.08
N GLU A 67 24.33 -8.85 5.31
CA GLU A 67 24.24 -8.88 3.84
C GLU A 67 22.88 -9.43 3.36
N ARG A 68 22.36 -10.47 4.02
CA ARG A 68 21.03 -11.02 3.69
C ARG A 68 19.92 -10.04 4.05
N ALA A 69 20.06 -9.32 5.16
CA ALA A 69 19.10 -8.28 5.54
C ALA A 69 19.08 -7.13 4.51
N ILE A 70 20.26 -6.69 4.07
CA ILE A 70 20.41 -5.69 3.00
C ILE A 70 19.76 -6.19 1.71
N GLY A 71 20.04 -7.44 1.29
CA GLY A 71 19.44 -8.02 0.09
C GLY A 71 17.91 -8.13 0.12
N LEU A 72 17.30 -8.43 1.29
CA LEU A 72 15.84 -8.39 1.44
C LEU A 72 15.30 -6.96 1.32
N CYS A 73 15.97 -5.99 1.92
CA CYS A 73 15.58 -4.59 1.85
C CYS A 73 15.74 -4.01 0.42
N GLU A 74 16.74 -4.44 -0.35
CA GLU A 74 16.93 -4.02 -1.75
C GLU A 74 15.82 -4.50 -2.67
N LYS A 75 15.38 -5.76 -2.51
CA LYS A 75 14.21 -6.29 -3.23
C LYS A 75 12.93 -5.50 -2.94
N GLY A 76 12.84 -4.94 -1.73
CA GLY A 76 11.71 -4.14 -1.26
C GLY A 76 11.82 -2.63 -1.49
N LYS A 77 12.93 -2.12 -2.07
CA LYS A 77 13.27 -0.67 -2.13
C LYS A 77 12.18 0.21 -2.74
N GLN A 78 11.29 -0.36 -3.54
CA GLN A 78 10.13 0.32 -4.13
C GLN A 78 9.15 0.89 -3.09
N LYS A 79 9.22 0.41 -1.84
CA LYS A 79 8.32 0.82 -0.76
C LYS A 79 9.11 1.57 0.31
N ALA A 80 8.46 2.53 0.97
CA ALA A 80 9.11 3.48 1.89
C ALA A 80 9.82 2.80 3.07
N LEU A 81 9.21 1.76 3.64
CA LEU A 81 9.73 1.09 4.83
C LEU A 81 11.03 0.31 4.56
N PRO A 82 11.12 -0.58 3.54
CA PRO A 82 12.39 -1.20 3.15
C PRO A 82 13.46 -0.18 2.72
N PHE A 83 13.08 0.94 2.10
CA PHE A 83 14.02 1.98 1.68
C PHE A 83 14.73 2.66 2.86
N VAL A 84 13.97 3.07 3.89
CA VAL A 84 14.53 3.71 5.10
C VAL A 84 15.38 2.71 5.88
N VAL A 85 14.90 1.47 6.03
CA VAL A 85 15.64 0.40 6.72
C VAL A 85 16.93 0.05 5.97
N LEU A 86 16.92 0.02 4.64
CA LEU A 86 18.11 -0.21 3.82
C LEU A 86 19.19 0.84 4.10
N ARG A 87 18.83 2.13 4.12
CA ARG A 87 19.75 3.25 4.41
C ARG A 87 20.39 3.08 5.78
N GLY A 88 19.59 2.76 6.80
CA GLY A 88 20.08 2.49 8.16
C GLY A 88 21.01 1.27 8.23
N LEU A 89 20.65 0.16 7.59
CA LEU A 89 21.44 -1.07 7.59
C LEU A 89 22.76 -0.93 6.80
N LYS A 90 22.76 -0.24 5.65
CA LYS A 90 24.00 0.04 4.90
C LYS A 90 24.96 0.87 5.72
N ARG A 91 24.46 1.92 6.39
CA ARG A 91 25.29 2.74 7.28
C ARG A 91 25.81 1.94 8.47
N ALA A 92 24.99 1.09 9.07
CA ALA A 92 25.40 0.21 10.17
C ALA A 92 26.46 -0.83 9.75
N ASN A 93 26.52 -1.20 8.47
CA ASN A 93 27.50 -2.14 7.93
C ASN A 93 28.81 -1.46 7.49
N GLU A 94 28.76 -0.20 7.04
CA GLU A 94 29.96 0.57 6.67
C GLU A 94 30.71 1.14 7.88
N SER A 95 30.01 1.40 8.99
CA SER A 95 30.63 1.92 10.20
C SER A 95 31.33 0.81 10.99
N GLU A 96 32.65 0.84 11.00
CA GLU A 96 33.53 -0.09 11.74
C GLU A 96 33.34 0.01 13.28
N THR A 97 32.81 1.14 13.75
CA THR A 97 32.33 1.35 15.12
C THR A 97 30.83 1.64 15.08
N LEU A 98 30.03 1.01 15.96
CA LEU A 98 28.58 1.19 16.03
C LEU A 98 28.22 2.60 16.53
N ASP A 99 28.31 3.59 15.65
CA ASP A 99 27.85 4.93 15.92
C ASP A 99 26.34 5.03 15.66
N PHE A 100 25.56 4.92 16.75
CA PHE A 100 24.11 5.04 16.72
C PHE A 100 23.65 6.37 16.10
N ARG A 101 24.41 7.46 16.28
CA ARG A 101 24.06 8.77 15.72
C ARG A 101 24.17 8.79 14.21
N ALA A 102 25.21 8.18 13.65
CA ALA A 102 25.38 8.08 12.21
C ALA A 102 24.26 7.23 11.56
N ILE A 103 23.86 6.14 12.20
CA ILE A 103 22.75 5.30 11.76
C ILE A 103 21.42 6.06 11.82
N GLN A 104 21.16 6.75 12.94
CA GLN A 104 19.93 7.53 13.12
C GLN A 104 19.83 8.67 12.09
N ASN A 105 20.92 9.39 11.84
CA ASN A 105 20.98 10.42 10.80
C ASN A 105 20.65 9.84 9.41
N ALA A 106 21.18 8.66 9.05
CA ALA A 106 20.90 8.02 7.77
C ALA A 106 19.43 7.56 7.64
N VAL A 107 18.83 7.10 8.75
CA VAL A 107 17.40 6.76 8.82
C VAL A 107 16.54 8.01 8.69
N ASP A 108 16.89 9.10 9.37
CA ASP A 108 16.18 10.37 9.32
C ASP A 108 16.26 11.01 7.93
N GLU A 109 17.43 10.99 7.30
CA GLU A 109 17.61 11.43 5.90
C GLU A 109 16.73 10.62 4.94
N GLY A 110 16.77 9.28 5.05
CA GLY A 110 15.92 8.41 4.25
C GLY A 110 14.43 8.68 4.49
N THR A 111 14.06 9.00 5.72
CA THR A 111 12.69 9.33 6.12
C THR A 111 12.23 10.66 5.51
N LEU A 112 13.07 11.69 5.54
CA LEU A 112 12.80 12.98 4.91
C LEU A 112 12.61 12.87 3.38
N GLU A 113 13.27 11.90 2.74
CA GLU A 113 13.09 11.63 1.31
C GLU A 113 11.75 10.94 0.98
N VAL A 114 11.25 10.08 1.88
CA VAL A 114 10.01 9.31 1.64
C VAL A 114 8.75 9.99 2.17
N ILE A 115 8.83 10.82 3.22
CA ILE A 115 7.69 11.58 3.76
C ILE A 115 6.90 12.34 2.67
N PRO A 116 7.52 13.14 1.78
CA PRO A 116 6.77 13.88 0.76
C PRO A 116 6.06 12.93 -0.22
N LYS A 117 6.74 11.85 -0.63
CA LYS A 117 6.19 10.82 -1.53
C LYS A 117 4.98 10.10 -0.90
N LEU A 118 5.01 9.90 0.41
CA LEU A 118 3.88 9.34 1.16
C LEU A 118 2.74 10.35 1.29
N LYS A 119 3.04 11.61 1.61
CA LYS A 119 2.05 12.67 1.79
C LYS A 119 1.27 12.98 0.50
N GLU A 120 1.93 12.91 -0.65
CA GLU A 120 1.29 13.08 -1.96
C GLU A 120 0.21 12.00 -2.22
N ARG A 121 0.50 10.75 -1.84
CA ARG A 121 -0.44 9.64 -1.98
C ARG A 121 -1.57 9.67 -0.95
N THR A 122 -1.31 10.16 0.27
CA THR A 122 -2.31 10.30 1.34
C THR A 122 -3.28 11.45 1.07
N ASN A 123 -2.85 12.53 0.41
CA ASN A 123 -3.73 13.66 0.09
C ASN A 123 -4.95 13.23 -0.74
N TYR A 124 -4.75 12.33 -1.71
CA TYR A 124 -5.85 11.75 -2.49
C TYR A 124 -6.80 10.89 -1.65
N LEU A 125 -6.34 10.29 -0.55
CA LEU A 125 -7.18 9.50 0.34
C LEU A 125 -8.11 10.41 1.17
N SER A 126 -7.58 11.55 1.63
CA SER A 126 -8.34 12.53 2.42
C SER A 126 -9.33 13.35 1.59
N MET A 127 -9.12 13.45 0.28
CA MET A 127 -10.05 14.15 -0.63
C MET A 127 -11.24 13.26 -1.05
N LEU A 128 -11.16 11.94 -0.82
CA LEU A 128 -12.19 10.97 -1.15
C LEU A 128 -12.96 10.42 0.06
N ALA A 129 -12.51 10.71 1.29
CA ALA A 129 -13.14 10.33 2.56
C ALA A 129 -13.97 11.50 3.10
#